data_AF-A0A3L8SYQ3-F1
#
_entry.id   AF-A0A3L8SYQ3-F1
#
_cell.length_a   1.000
_cell.length_b   1.000
_cell.length_c   1.000
_cell.angle_alpha   90.00
_cell.angle_beta   90.00
_cell.angle_gamma   90.00
#
_symmetry.space_group_name_H-M   'P 1'
#
loop_
_entity.id
_entity.type
_entity.pdbx_description
1 polymer ?
#
loop_
_entity_poly.entity_id
_entity_poly.type
_entity_poly.pdbx_seq_one_letter_code
_entity_poly.pdbx_strand_id
1 'polypeptide(L)'
;PEGSAIHFTLDSGPEGASLSPSGLLLWKATSVNVHKLTFSLTDDCNATTKVEIEVSVKSCDCLNNGSCMTNINFPPGSGRYLCVCVAGFEGDLCQVNTDDCKLNQCGIGRCVDGINSYYCECPHEFQGK
;
A
#
# COMPACT_ATOMS: atom_id res chain seq x y z
N PRO A 1 -37.00 17.78 13.41
CA PRO A 1 -36.96 18.82 12.35
C PRO A 1 -35.95 19.91 12.72
N GLU A 2 -34.81 19.92 12.02
CA GLU A 2 -33.56 20.63 12.32
C GLU A 2 -32.92 20.24 13.67
N GLY A 3 -31.84 19.44 13.61
CA GLY A 3 -31.08 19.00 14.79
C GLY A 3 -31.53 17.67 15.43
N SER A 4 -32.56 17.01 14.88
CA SER A 4 -32.95 15.65 15.29
C SER A 4 -31.82 14.65 15.03
N ALA A 5 -31.68 13.67 15.92
CA ALA A 5 -30.69 12.62 15.77
C ALA A 5 -31.06 11.73 14.56
N ILE A 6 -30.05 11.32 13.81
CA ILE A 6 -30.21 10.31 12.76
C ILE A 6 -29.54 9.04 13.27
N HIS A 7 -30.30 7.95 13.30
CA HIS A 7 -29.78 6.65 13.67
C HIS A 7 -29.17 5.98 12.44
N PHE A 8 -27.89 5.64 12.56
CA PHE A 8 -27.14 4.94 11.52
C PHE A 8 -27.06 3.45 11.86
N THR A 9 -27.48 2.60 10.93
CA THR A 9 -27.33 1.15 11.03
C THR A 9 -26.61 0.61 9.81
N LEU A 10 -25.80 -0.42 10.00
CA LEU A 10 -25.21 -1.18 8.90
C LEU A 10 -26.19 -2.27 8.47
N ASP A 11 -26.74 -2.15 7.26
CA ASP A 11 -27.69 -3.11 6.71
C ASP A 11 -26.98 -4.34 6.14
N SER A 12 -25.92 -4.09 5.37
CA SER A 12 -25.13 -5.12 4.72
C SER A 12 -23.71 -4.64 4.46
N GLY A 13 -22.80 -5.60 4.35
CA GLY A 13 -21.39 -5.33 4.13
C GLY A 13 -20.58 -6.60 3.93
N PRO A 14 -19.26 -6.47 3.74
CA PRO A 14 -18.34 -7.59 3.71
C PRO A 14 -18.36 -8.36 5.04
N GLU A 15 -17.88 -9.60 5.00
CA GLU A 15 -17.82 -10.45 6.18
C GLU A 15 -17.04 -9.78 7.32
N GLY A 16 -17.61 -9.82 8.52
CA GLY A 16 -17.03 -9.20 9.72
C GLY A 16 -17.16 -7.68 9.81
N ALA A 17 -17.83 -7.02 8.86
CA ALA A 17 -18.15 -5.59 8.98
C ALA A 17 -19.22 -5.35 10.07
N SER A 18 -18.99 -4.33 10.90
CA SER A 18 -19.90 -3.96 11.98
C SER A 18 -19.83 -2.47 12.28
N LEU A 19 -20.86 -1.93 12.93
CA LEU A 19 -20.86 -0.56 13.44
C LEU A 19 -20.68 -0.58 14.96
N SER A 20 -19.75 0.21 15.48
CA SER A 20 -19.61 0.41 16.92
C SER A 20 -20.77 1.24 17.49
N PRO A 21 -21.00 1.24 18.81
CA PRO A 21 -21.99 2.12 19.45
C PRO A 21 -21.74 3.61 19.22
N SER A 22 -20.51 4.00 18.92
CA SER A 22 -20.14 5.39 18.60
C SER A 22 -20.25 5.72 17.11
N GLY A 23 -20.80 4.82 16.30
CA GLY A 23 -20.97 5.02 14.85
C GLY A 23 -19.70 4.75 14.02
N LEU A 24 -18.67 4.13 14.60
CA LEU A 24 -17.46 3.78 13.86
C LEU A 24 -17.66 2.48 13.09
N LEU A 25 -17.43 2.51 11.78
CA LEU A 25 -17.37 1.29 10.97
C LEU A 25 -16.09 0.52 11.33
N LEU A 26 -16.26 -0.72 11.78
CA LEU A 26 -15.19 -1.64 12.10
C LEU A 26 -15.24 -2.80 11.11
N TRP A 27 -14.17 -2.94 10.32
CA TRP A 27 -14.06 -3.99 9.33
C TRP A 27 -12.60 -4.23 8.97
N LYS A 28 -12.23 -5.50 8.77
CA LYS A 28 -10.91 -5.90 8.27
C LYS A 28 -11.05 -6.44 6.85
N ALA A 29 -10.46 -5.73 5.90
CA ALA A 29 -10.45 -6.17 4.51
C ALA A 29 -9.72 -7.52 4.35
N THR A 30 -10.33 -8.44 3.61
CA THR A 30 -9.79 -9.76 3.28
C THR A 30 -9.38 -9.89 1.81
N SER A 31 -9.75 -8.92 0.96
CA SER A 31 -9.39 -8.88 -0.45
C SER A 31 -9.25 -7.45 -0.96
N VAL A 32 -8.54 -7.28 -2.08
CA VAL A 32 -8.32 -6.01 -2.80
C VAL A 32 -9.48 -5.59 -3.71
N ASN A 33 -10.54 -6.40 -3.76
CA ASN A 33 -11.71 -6.11 -4.58
C ASN A 33 -12.47 -4.88 -4.03
N VAL A 34 -13.39 -4.36 -4.83
CA VAL A 34 -14.31 -3.32 -4.37
C VAL A 34 -15.33 -3.96 -3.42
N HIS A 35 -15.49 -3.35 -2.25
CA HIS A 35 -16.41 -3.80 -1.21
C HIS A 35 -17.56 -2.82 -1.08
N LYS A 36 -18.80 -3.33 -1.04
CA LYS A 36 -20.01 -2.51 -0.91
C LYS A 36 -20.54 -2.60 0.51
N LEU A 37 -20.81 -1.46 1.12
CA LEU A 37 -21.43 -1.32 2.44
C LEU A 37 -22.72 -0.52 2.29
N THR A 38 -23.84 -1.07 2.77
CA THR A 38 -25.12 -0.38 2.74
C THR A 38 -25.49 0.04 4.15
N PHE A 39 -25.77 1.33 4.32
CA PHE A 39 -26.20 1.91 5.59
C PHE A 39 -27.66 2.33 5.47
N SER A 40 -28.42 2.12 6.54
CA SER A 40 -29.73 2.74 6.72
C SER A 40 -29.62 3.89 7.70
N LEU A 41 -30.19 5.02 7.30
CA LEU A 41 -30.33 6.22 8.10
C LEU A 41 -31.81 6.33 8.44
N THR A 42 -32.15 6.28 9.73
CA THR A 42 -33.52 6.38 10.21
C THR A 42 -33.67 7.60 11.10
N ASP A 43 -34.68 8.42 10.84
CA ASP A 43 -35.03 9.55 11.68
C ASP A 43 -35.97 9.17 12.84
N ASP A 44 -36.22 10.10 13.76
CA ASP A 44 -37.12 9.89 14.90
C ASP A 44 -38.60 9.65 14.50
N CYS A 45 -38.97 9.97 13.25
CA CYS A 45 -40.28 9.68 12.67
C CYS A 45 -40.33 8.30 12.00
N ASN A 46 -39.25 7.51 12.12
CA ASN A 46 -39.08 6.20 11.51
C ASN A 46 -39.05 6.22 9.96
N ALA A 47 -38.76 7.38 9.36
CA ALA A 47 -38.46 7.48 7.95
C ALA A 47 -37.03 7.00 7.70
N THR A 48 -36.85 6.09 6.74
CA THR A 48 -35.56 5.45 6.46
C THR A 48 -35.05 5.79 5.06
N THR A 49 -33.76 6.09 4.95
CA THR A 49 -33.03 6.24 3.68
C THR A 49 -31.84 5.29 3.66
N LYS A 50 -31.53 4.71 2.50
CA LYS A 50 -30.35 3.85 2.33
C LYS A 50 -29.26 4.55 1.54
N VAL A 51 -28.01 4.36 1.98
CA VAL A 51 -26.81 4.86 1.31
C VAL A 51 -25.86 3.70 1.10
N GLU A 52 -25.36 3.55 -0.12
CA GLU A 52 -24.32 2.57 -0.45
C GLU A 52 -22.97 3.28 -0.57
N ILE A 53 -21.95 2.72 0.09
CA ILE A 53 -20.57 3.18 0.02
C ILE A 53 -19.73 2.06 -0.58
N GLU A 54 -18.94 2.41 -1.60
CA GLU A 54 -17.94 1.51 -2.20
C GLU A 54 -16.56 1.80 -1.61
N VAL A 55 -15.94 0.78 -1.04
CA VAL A 55 -14.60 0.84 -0.46
C VAL A 55 -13.65 -0.01 -1.31
N SER A 56 -12.66 0.66 -1.89
CA SER A 56 -11.59 -0.02 -2.63
C SER A 56 -10.38 -0.19 -1.72
N VAL A 57 -9.89 -1.42 -1.61
CA VAL A 57 -8.69 -1.73 -0.82
C VAL A 57 -7.50 -1.73 -1.76
N LYS A 58 -6.56 -0.81 -1.55
CA LYS A 58 -5.30 -0.79 -2.29
C LYS A 58 -4.26 -1.61 -1.54
N SER A 59 -3.72 -2.63 -2.20
CA SER A 59 -2.54 -3.34 -1.72
C SER A 59 -1.30 -2.46 -1.84
N CYS A 60 -0.38 -2.68 -0.92
CA CYS A 60 0.98 -2.19 -1.01
C CYS A 60 1.78 -3.11 -1.93
N ASP A 61 2.14 -2.63 -3.11
CA ASP A 61 2.79 -3.43 -4.15
C ASP A 61 4.33 -3.23 -4.15
N CYS A 62 4.91 -2.97 -2.98
CA CYS A 62 6.35 -2.80 -2.84
C CYS A 62 7.09 -4.11 -3.18
N LEU A 63 7.98 -4.05 -4.16
CA LEU A 63 8.79 -5.19 -4.61
C LEU A 63 10.08 -5.32 -3.79
N ASN A 64 10.83 -6.40 -4.03
CA ASN A 64 12.16 -6.64 -3.47
C ASN A 64 12.22 -6.46 -1.94
N ASN A 65 11.18 -6.94 -1.24
CA ASN A 65 11.05 -6.88 0.21
C ASN A 65 10.99 -5.44 0.79
N GLY A 66 10.59 -4.47 -0.03
CA GLY A 66 10.32 -3.10 0.38
C GLY A 66 9.18 -3.02 1.41
N SER A 67 9.30 -2.06 2.33
CA SER A 67 8.33 -1.86 3.40
C SER A 67 7.38 -0.72 3.08
N CYS A 68 6.08 -0.96 3.30
CA CYS A 68 5.07 0.05 3.10
C CYS A 68 5.03 0.99 4.31
N MET A 69 5.21 2.29 4.09
CA MET A 69 5.13 3.28 5.17
C MET A 69 4.03 4.30 4.94
N THR A 70 3.37 4.68 6.04
CA THR A 70 2.46 5.82 6.08
C THR A 70 3.26 7.11 5.92
N ASN A 71 2.76 8.03 5.11
CA ASN A 71 3.38 9.35 4.90
C ASN A 71 2.43 10.44 5.39
N ILE A 72 2.93 11.49 6.03
CA ILE A 72 2.08 12.61 6.48
C ILE A 72 1.32 13.29 5.33
N ASN A 73 1.89 13.28 4.13
CA ASN A 73 1.25 13.79 2.92
C ASN A 73 0.21 12.82 2.34
N PHE A 74 0.22 11.57 2.79
CA PHE A 74 -0.72 10.50 2.41
C PHE A 74 -1.46 10.02 3.67
N PRO A 75 -2.35 10.85 4.23
CA PRO A 75 -3.06 10.50 5.45
C PRO A 75 -3.83 9.19 5.29
N PRO A 76 -4.12 8.46 6.40
CA PRO A 76 -4.92 7.25 6.37
C PRO A 76 -6.23 7.46 5.59
N GLY A 77 -6.56 6.51 4.71
CA GLY A 77 -7.73 6.60 3.84
C GLY A 77 -7.52 7.35 2.51
N SER A 78 -6.35 7.98 2.28
CA SER A 78 -6.02 8.61 0.99
C SER A 78 -5.84 7.62 -0.17
N GLY A 79 -5.71 6.33 0.13
CA GLY A 79 -5.42 5.28 -0.86
C GLY A 79 -4.00 5.37 -1.44
N ARG A 80 -3.11 6.17 -0.85
CA ARG A 80 -1.72 6.34 -1.28
C ARG A 80 -0.76 5.82 -0.21
N TYR A 81 0.38 5.31 -0.65
CA TYR A 81 1.44 4.78 0.20
C TYR A 81 2.81 5.09 -0.41
N LEU A 82 3.86 4.95 0.39
CA LEU A 82 5.25 5.01 -0.07
C LEU A 82 5.93 3.67 0.23
N CYS A 83 6.71 3.17 -0.73
CA CYS A 83 7.61 2.05 -0.50
C CYS A 83 8.96 2.57 0.00
N VAL A 84 9.40 2.07 1.14
CA VAL A 84 10.77 2.22 1.63
C VAL A 84 11.56 1.00 1.18
N CYS A 85 12.52 1.25 0.30
CA CYS A 85 13.32 0.20 -0.31
C CYS A 85 14.41 -0.29 0.63
N VAL A 86 14.70 -1.58 0.55
CA VAL A 86 15.89 -2.17 1.15
C VAL A 86 17.12 -1.62 0.41
N ALA A 87 18.26 -1.54 1.10
CA ALA A 87 19.52 -1.12 0.47
C ALA A 87 19.82 -1.93 -0.79
N GLY A 88 20.25 -1.25 -1.85
CA GLY A 88 20.46 -1.84 -3.18
C GLY A 88 19.26 -1.77 -4.11
N PHE A 89 18.09 -1.30 -3.66
CA PHE A 89 16.93 -1.11 -4.54
C PHE A 89 16.43 0.34 -4.53
N GLU A 90 15.88 0.77 -5.65
CA GLU A 90 15.31 2.10 -5.86
C GLU A 90 14.03 2.06 -6.73
N GLY A 91 13.42 3.23 -6.91
CA GLY A 91 12.13 3.41 -7.59
C GLY A 91 10.93 3.40 -6.65
N ASP A 92 9.79 3.88 -7.13
CA ASP A 92 8.58 4.09 -6.32
C ASP A 92 8.02 2.80 -5.69
N LEU A 93 8.28 1.65 -6.32
CA LEU A 93 7.89 0.31 -5.83
C LEU A 93 9.12 -0.55 -5.52
N CYS A 94 10.31 0.03 -5.39
CA CYS A 94 11.56 -0.72 -5.18
C CYS A 94 11.86 -1.74 -6.28
N GLN A 95 11.41 -1.47 -7.50
CA GLN A 95 11.49 -2.37 -8.64
C GLN A 95 12.85 -2.36 -9.34
N VAL A 96 13.70 -1.37 -9.05
CA VAL A 96 14.98 -1.16 -9.74
C VAL A 96 16.10 -1.59 -8.81
N ASN A 97 17.02 -2.44 -9.29
CA ASN A 97 18.29 -2.67 -8.62
C ASN A 97 19.17 -1.43 -8.83
N THR A 98 19.67 -0.84 -7.76
CA THR A 98 20.55 0.32 -7.83
C THR A 98 21.83 -0.05 -8.57
N ASP A 99 22.19 0.72 -9.59
CA ASP A 99 23.40 0.48 -10.38
C ASP A 99 24.66 0.82 -9.55
N ASP A 100 25.23 -0.21 -8.93
CA ASP A 100 26.47 -0.13 -8.15
C ASP A 100 27.70 0.01 -9.06
N CYS A 101 27.54 -0.25 -10.36
CA CYS A 101 28.56 -0.08 -11.39
C CYS A 101 28.65 1.33 -11.97
N LYS A 102 27.79 2.26 -11.57
CA LYS A 102 27.71 3.63 -12.14
C LYS A 102 29.02 4.40 -12.10
N LEU A 103 29.85 4.19 -11.07
CA LEU A 103 31.17 4.81 -10.94
C LEU A 103 32.30 4.00 -11.57
N ASN A 104 32.00 2.78 -12.04
CA ASN A 104 32.91 1.78 -12.61
C ASN A 104 34.29 1.72 -11.93
N GLN A 105 34.32 1.16 -10.72
CA GLN A 105 35.54 1.03 -9.91
C GLN A 105 36.41 -0.18 -10.29
N CYS A 106 36.12 -0.85 -11.42
CA CYS A 106 36.77 -2.10 -11.84
C CYS A 106 38.03 -1.92 -12.69
N GLY A 107 38.45 -0.69 -12.97
CA GLY A 107 39.62 -0.41 -13.80
C GLY A 107 39.47 -1.01 -15.20
N ILE A 108 40.32 -1.99 -15.54
CA ILE A 108 40.27 -2.72 -16.83
C ILE A 108 39.28 -3.91 -16.83
N GLY A 109 38.72 -4.26 -15.68
CA GLY A 109 37.73 -5.34 -15.55
C GLY A 109 36.32 -4.89 -15.93
N ARG A 110 35.45 -5.85 -16.27
CA ARG A 110 34.03 -5.60 -16.49
C ARG A 110 33.32 -5.54 -15.14
N CYS A 111 32.68 -4.41 -14.83
CA CYS A 111 31.83 -4.32 -13.66
C CYS A 111 30.57 -5.16 -13.85
N VAL A 112 30.21 -5.92 -12.84
CA VAL A 112 28.95 -6.66 -12.77
C VAL A 112 28.19 -6.18 -11.56
N ASP A 113 27.00 -5.67 -11.85
CA ASP A 113 26.05 -5.14 -10.87
C ASP A 113 25.51 -6.28 -9.99
N GLY A 114 25.39 -6.02 -8.70
CA GLY A 114 24.86 -6.92 -7.69
C GLY A 114 23.80 -6.19 -6.85
N ILE A 115 23.32 -6.82 -5.78
CA ILE A 115 22.39 -6.15 -4.88
C ILE A 115 23.20 -5.44 -3.81
N ASN A 116 23.17 -4.10 -3.79
CA ASN A 116 23.91 -3.28 -2.84
C ASN A 116 25.41 -3.62 -2.82
N SER A 117 25.93 -4.03 -3.98
CA SER A 117 27.28 -4.53 -4.18
C SER A 117 27.56 -4.61 -5.67
N TYR A 118 28.84 -4.60 -6.03
CA TYR A 118 29.29 -4.92 -7.37
C TYR A 118 30.46 -5.90 -7.27
N TYR A 119 30.74 -6.61 -8.36
CA TYR A 119 31.97 -7.36 -8.49
C TYR A 119 32.63 -7.10 -9.84
N CYS A 120 33.96 -7.23 -9.87
CA CYS A 120 34.74 -7.01 -11.08
C CYS A 120 35.09 -8.35 -11.71
N GLU A 121 34.63 -8.56 -12.93
CA GLU A 121 35.07 -9.67 -13.76
C GLU A 121 36.37 -9.27 -14.47
N CYS A 122 37.47 -9.93 -14.06
CA CYS A 122 38.76 -9.74 -14.70
C CYS A 122 38.75 -10.35 -16.12
N PRO A 123 39.43 -9.72 -17.09
CA PRO A 123 39.63 -10.34 -18.40
C PRO A 123 40.32 -11.70 -18.25
N HIS A 124 39.99 -12.66 -19.12
CA HIS A 124 40.55 -14.01 -19.08
C HIS A 124 42.09 -14.03 -19.03
N GLU A 125 42.75 -13.06 -19.67
CA GLU A 125 44.21 -12.89 -19.67
C GLU A 125 44.82 -12.62 -18.27
N PHE A 126 43.99 -12.25 -17.28
CA PHE A 126 44.40 -11.99 -15.89
C PHE A 126 43.83 -13.02 -14.90
N GLN A 127 42.98 -13.96 -15.32
CA GLN A 127 42.33 -14.96 -14.46
C GLN A 127 43.18 -16.23 -14.21
N GLY A 128 44.52 -16.12 -14.17
CA GLY A 128 45.37 -17.31 -14.08
C GLY A 128 46.85 -17.05 -13.80
N LYS A 129 47.19 -16.12 -12.91
CA LYS A 129 48.57 -15.92 -12.44
C LYS A 129 48.65 -15.86 -10.93
#